data_AF-Q2RUB5-F1
#
_entry.id   AF-Q2RUB5-F1
#
_cell.length_a   1.000
_cell.length_b   1.000
_cell.length_c   1.000
_cell.angle_alpha   90.00
_cell.angle_beta   90.00
_cell.angle_gamma   90.00
#
_symmetry.space_group_name_H-M   'P 1'
#
loop_
_entity.id
_entity.type
_entity.pdbx_description
1 polymer ?
#
loop_
_entity_poly.entity_id
_entity_poly.type
_entity_poly.pdbx_seq_one_letter_code
_entity_poly.pdbx_strand_id
1 'polypeptide(L)'
;MAVAMVGRAFVGAFLLLGGGVVGLDAVAQTPARTPAAVSAPLPPALAAAVASGNSAAVTQAIATLSAGNPARAAQLADLTVSAAANLLTTNPQGAVRVAAAAVSAVRASNGVQSAPATTESVLVKAARIFVSPAAVAAQPEETARLAVSTVSLAGGLANSAVGATIAQQAVGVAAQILRSNPALAIEIAGAAVTVIGQPGIQSGAPAQALSVAAAAARIAVAPEVIAVSPRLAGETAVSVTRVVSNPVVYAANPAAAIGAMDNAYNTVISPSVQAAVPSARANVVSTLNAAGASGSLQLTNPANGPQIAEILYQGGDVPSFDPDLGPQGRDFGQTRPVVTITEENPLLRGSAN
;
A
#
# COMPACT_ATOMS: atom_id res chain seq x y z
N MET A 1 25.69 3.65 36.29
CA MET A 1 25.06 4.87 35.72
C MET A 1 23.65 4.50 35.31
N ALA A 2 22.66 4.90 36.11
CA ALA A 2 21.27 4.53 35.95
C ALA A 2 20.57 5.49 34.99
N VAL A 3 19.91 4.97 33.95
CA VAL A 3 19.10 5.75 33.02
C VAL A 3 17.63 5.55 33.40
N ALA A 4 17.00 6.64 33.82
CA ALA A 4 15.61 6.70 34.25
C ALA A 4 14.65 6.59 33.04
N MET A 5 13.74 5.63 33.11
CA MET A 5 12.56 5.53 32.25
C MET A 5 11.54 6.62 32.63
N VAL A 6 11.21 7.50 31.69
CA VAL A 6 10.08 8.43 31.80
C VAL A 6 8.88 7.80 31.10
N GLY A 7 7.98 7.23 31.88
CA GLY A 7 6.65 6.84 31.44
C GLY A 7 5.74 8.07 31.30
N ARG A 8 5.04 8.19 30.16
CA ARG A 8 3.93 9.14 30.00
C ARG A 8 2.65 8.35 29.80
N ALA A 9 1.85 8.26 30.86
CA ALA A 9 0.46 7.86 30.79
C ALA A 9 -0.35 9.05 30.25
N PHE A 10 -1.07 8.85 29.15
CA PHE A 10 -2.15 9.75 28.73
C PHE A 10 -3.47 9.06 29.06
N VAL A 11 -4.07 9.49 30.17
CA VAL A 11 -5.47 9.23 30.52
C VAL A 11 -6.21 10.55 30.27
N GLY A 12 -7.11 10.54 29.30
CA GLY A 12 -7.97 11.68 28.99
C GLY A 12 -9.38 11.19 28.72
N ALA A 13 -10.19 11.15 29.77
CA ALA A 13 -11.62 10.86 29.72
C ALA A 13 -12.35 11.89 28.87
N PHE A 14 -13.10 11.45 27.85
CA PHE A 14 -14.02 12.33 27.13
C PHE A 14 -15.45 12.04 27.59
N LEU A 15 -15.97 13.00 28.33
CA LEU A 15 -17.29 12.99 28.94
C LEU A 15 -18.32 13.46 27.90
N LEU A 16 -19.26 12.57 27.57
CA LEU A 16 -20.51 12.88 26.89
C LEU A 16 -21.41 13.70 27.82
N LEU A 17 -21.94 14.84 27.36
CA LEU A 17 -23.29 15.39 27.60
C LEU A 17 -23.36 16.88 27.23
N GLY A 18 -24.33 17.27 26.40
CA GLY A 18 -24.71 18.67 26.22
C GLY A 18 -25.26 19.02 24.84
N GLY A 19 -26.59 18.94 24.69
CA GLY A 19 -27.29 19.36 23.48
C GLY A 19 -27.26 20.88 23.28
N GLY A 20 -27.04 21.29 22.03
CA GLY A 20 -27.18 22.65 21.55
C GLY A 20 -27.23 22.62 20.03
N VAL A 21 -28.45 22.64 19.47
CA VAL A 21 -28.68 22.75 18.02
C VAL A 21 -28.42 24.21 17.64
N VAL A 22 -27.15 24.56 17.40
CA VAL A 22 -26.78 25.85 16.82
C VAL A 22 -26.92 25.70 15.31
N GLY A 23 -27.87 26.43 14.74
CA GLY A 23 -28.01 26.57 13.29
C GLY A 23 -26.74 27.18 12.70
N LEU A 24 -25.92 26.33 12.08
CA LEU A 24 -24.79 26.75 11.26
C LEU A 24 -25.35 27.10 9.89
N ASP A 25 -25.50 28.40 9.61
CA ASP A 25 -25.62 28.89 8.25
C ASP A 25 -24.37 28.45 7.47
N ALA A 26 -24.56 27.45 6.60
CA ALA A 26 -23.54 26.96 5.70
C ALA A 26 -23.21 28.09 4.70
N VAL A 27 -22.21 28.91 5.03
CA VAL A 27 -21.61 29.86 4.09
C VAL A 27 -20.95 29.04 2.98
N ALA A 28 -21.67 28.86 1.87
CA ALA A 28 -21.14 28.30 0.65
C ALA A 28 -20.01 29.20 0.14
N GLN A 29 -18.77 28.92 0.59
CA GLN A 29 -17.56 29.48 0.00
C GLN A 29 -17.51 29.03 -1.45
N THR A 30 -18.02 29.88 -2.34
CA THR A 30 -17.91 29.70 -3.78
C THR A 30 -16.41 29.77 -4.09
N PRO A 31 -15.76 28.67 -4.50
CA PRO A 31 -14.33 28.69 -4.74
C PRO A 31 -14.05 29.71 -5.84
N ALA A 32 -13.18 30.67 -5.55
CA ALA A 32 -12.75 31.69 -6.50
C ALA A 32 -12.25 30.98 -7.77
N ARG A 33 -12.94 31.21 -8.90
CA ARG A 33 -12.54 30.68 -10.21
C ARG A 33 -11.14 31.20 -10.53
N THR A 34 -10.14 30.36 -10.37
CA THR A 34 -8.79 30.64 -10.84
C THR A 34 -8.87 30.84 -12.37
N PRO A 35 -8.33 31.95 -12.93
CA PRO A 35 -8.40 32.19 -14.37
C PRO A 35 -7.80 31.01 -15.13
N ALA A 36 -8.47 30.59 -16.20
CA ALA A 36 -8.02 29.49 -17.04
C ALA A 36 -6.61 29.80 -17.57
N ALA A 37 -5.61 29.04 -17.11
CA ALA A 37 -4.24 29.17 -17.61
C ALA A 37 -4.25 28.86 -19.11
N VAL A 38 -3.94 29.86 -19.94
CA VAL A 38 -3.76 29.68 -21.38
C VAL A 38 -2.58 28.74 -21.56
N SER A 39 -2.83 27.53 -22.07
CA SER A 39 -1.79 26.53 -22.35
C SER A 39 -0.74 27.16 -23.27
N ALA A 40 0.49 27.29 -22.77
CA ALA A 40 1.60 27.76 -23.59
C ALA A 40 1.74 26.84 -24.82
N PRO A 41 1.90 27.40 -26.03
CA PRO A 41 2.03 26.58 -27.24
C PRO A 41 3.25 25.66 -27.14
N LEU A 42 3.13 24.43 -27.62
CA LEU A 42 4.23 23.48 -27.68
C LEU A 42 5.36 24.06 -28.56
N PRO A 43 6.63 24.00 -28.11
CA PRO A 43 7.76 24.33 -28.96
C PRO A 43 7.72 23.54 -30.28
N PRO A 44 8.04 24.13 -31.44
CA PRO A 44 7.84 23.49 -32.75
C PRO A 44 8.49 22.11 -32.89
N ALA A 45 9.71 21.93 -32.38
CA ALA A 45 10.40 20.64 -32.41
C ALA A 45 9.67 19.57 -31.59
N LEU A 46 9.14 19.95 -30.43
CA LEU A 46 8.38 19.06 -29.56
C LEU A 46 6.99 18.77 -30.16
N ALA A 47 6.34 19.77 -30.76
CA ALA A 47 5.08 19.59 -31.46
C ALA A 47 5.20 18.58 -32.62
N ALA A 48 6.26 18.69 -33.43
CA ALA A 48 6.54 17.73 -34.50
C ALA A 48 6.82 16.32 -33.96
N ALA A 49 7.61 16.21 -32.89
CA ALA A 49 7.88 14.93 -32.24
C ALA A 49 6.60 14.27 -31.70
N VAL A 50 5.74 15.03 -31.03
CA VAL A 50 4.43 14.56 -30.54
C VAL A 50 3.52 14.14 -31.68
N ALA A 51 3.42 14.95 -32.74
CA ALA A 51 2.61 14.64 -33.91
C ALA A 51 3.07 13.35 -34.63
N SER A 52 4.38 13.08 -34.62
CA SER A 52 4.93 11.84 -35.19
C SER A 52 4.66 10.58 -34.35
N GLY A 53 4.30 10.74 -33.06
CA GLY A 53 4.15 9.63 -32.12
C GLY A 53 5.45 8.88 -31.81
N ASN A 54 6.61 9.40 -32.21
CA ASN A 54 7.91 8.79 -31.99
C ASN A 54 8.46 9.15 -30.60
N SER A 55 8.49 8.18 -29.68
CA SER A 55 8.96 8.37 -28.31
C SER A 55 10.41 8.83 -28.22
N ALA A 56 11.30 8.32 -29.09
CA ALA A 56 12.70 8.73 -29.13
C ALA A 56 12.85 10.20 -29.53
N ALA A 57 12.07 10.65 -30.52
CA ALA A 57 12.06 12.05 -30.93
C ALA A 57 11.54 12.97 -29.81
N VAL A 58 10.53 12.53 -29.05
CA VAL A 58 10.02 13.29 -27.89
C VAL A 58 11.09 13.40 -26.80
N THR A 59 11.74 12.29 -26.42
CA THR A 59 12.80 12.31 -25.41
C THR A 59 13.98 13.18 -25.85
N GLN A 60 14.41 13.08 -27.11
CA GLN A 60 15.49 13.92 -27.66
C GLN A 60 15.11 15.40 -27.68
N ALA A 61 13.88 15.74 -28.06
CA ALA A 61 13.40 17.11 -28.06
C ALA A 61 13.38 17.70 -26.64
N ILE A 62 12.88 16.95 -25.64
CA ILE A 62 12.89 17.39 -24.24
C ILE A 62 14.32 17.55 -23.72
N ALA A 63 15.21 16.59 -23.98
CA ALA A 63 16.61 16.65 -23.56
C ALA A 63 17.31 17.88 -24.15
N THR A 64 17.14 18.13 -25.44
CA THR A 64 17.76 19.26 -26.15
C THR A 64 17.20 20.60 -25.65
N LEU A 65 15.87 20.74 -25.58
CA LEU A 65 15.21 21.98 -25.20
C LEU A 65 15.36 22.29 -23.71
N SER A 66 15.51 21.28 -22.85
CA SER A 66 15.78 21.48 -21.43
C SER A 66 17.20 22.00 -21.17
N ALA A 67 18.14 21.75 -22.09
CA ALA A 67 19.57 22.05 -21.92
C ALA A 67 20.14 21.51 -20.60
N GLY A 68 19.67 20.33 -20.17
CA GLY A 68 20.05 19.71 -18.89
C GLY A 68 19.38 20.30 -17.65
N ASN A 69 18.52 21.31 -17.78
CA ASN A 69 17.80 21.88 -16.64
C ASN A 69 16.60 20.98 -16.25
N PRO A 70 16.58 20.43 -15.02
CA PRO A 70 15.57 19.47 -14.61
C PRO A 70 14.17 20.07 -14.43
N ALA A 71 14.08 21.31 -13.96
CA ALA A 71 12.79 22.01 -13.84
C ALA A 71 12.20 22.30 -15.23
N ARG A 72 13.04 22.70 -16.19
CA ARG A 72 12.62 22.90 -17.58
C ARG A 72 12.21 21.59 -18.26
N ALA A 73 12.93 20.50 -18.00
CA ALA A 73 12.56 19.17 -18.49
C ALA A 73 11.17 18.75 -17.97
N ALA A 74 10.88 18.98 -16.69
CA ALA A 74 9.56 18.71 -16.11
C ALA A 74 8.45 19.57 -16.74
N GLN A 75 8.69 20.87 -16.99
CA GLN A 75 7.74 21.75 -17.67
C GLN A 75 7.44 21.30 -19.11
N LEU A 76 8.48 20.92 -19.86
CA LEU A 76 8.33 20.40 -21.23
C LEU A 76 7.59 19.05 -21.22
N ALA A 77 7.90 18.18 -20.27
CA ALA A 77 7.17 16.93 -20.07
C ALA A 77 5.69 17.18 -19.74
N ASP A 78 5.37 18.18 -18.91
CA ASP A 78 3.98 18.52 -18.59
C ASP A 78 3.18 18.97 -19.82
N LEU A 79 3.76 19.83 -20.66
CA LEU A 79 3.17 20.22 -21.94
C LEU A 79 3.01 19.00 -22.87
N THR A 80 4.00 18.11 -22.89
CA THR A 80 3.99 16.90 -23.73
C THR A 80 2.88 15.94 -23.31
N VAL A 81 2.70 15.68 -22.01
CA VAL A 81 1.64 14.79 -21.53
C VAL A 81 0.26 15.44 -21.72
N SER A 82 0.14 16.76 -21.58
CA SER A 82 -1.08 17.48 -21.98
C SER A 82 -1.42 17.28 -23.46
N ALA A 83 -0.42 17.32 -24.34
CA ALA A 83 -0.61 17.03 -25.76
C ALA A 83 -1.00 15.57 -26.01
N ALA A 84 -0.35 14.63 -25.31
CA ALA A 84 -0.67 13.21 -25.36
C ALA A 84 -2.12 12.93 -24.93
N ALA A 85 -2.62 13.63 -23.91
CA ALA A 85 -4.01 13.51 -23.48
C ALA A 85 -5.00 13.93 -24.59
N ASN A 86 -4.66 14.95 -25.37
CA ASN A 86 -5.47 15.36 -26.53
C ASN A 86 -5.38 14.36 -27.69
N LEU A 87 -4.24 13.68 -27.86
CA LEU A 87 -4.09 12.61 -28.86
C LEU A 87 -4.89 11.36 -28.50
N LEU A 88 -5.26 11.16 -27.24
CA LEU A 88 -5.90 9.93 -26.78
C LEU A 88 -7.22 9.61 -27.52
N THR A 89 -7.93 10.63 -27.99
CA THR A 89 -9.20 10.49 -28.73
C THR A 89 -9.00 10.10 -30.20
N THR A 90 -7.87 10.45 -30.81
CA THR A 90 -7.62 10.26 -32.25
C THR A 90 -6.53 9.25 -32.56
N ASN A 91 -5.54 9.11 -31.67
CA ASN A 91 -4.41 8.19 -31.76
C ASN A 91 -3.99 7.72 -30.35
N PRO A 92 -4.73 6.77 -29.74
CA PRO A 92 -4.43 6.28 -28.39
C PRO A 92 -3.05 5.61 -28.29
N GLN A 93 -2.58 4.96 -29.36
CA GLN A 93 -1.24 4.34 -29.38
C GLN A 93 -0.13 5.40 -29.29
N GLY A 94 -0.26 6.47 -30.07
CA GLY A 94 0.65 7.62 -30.03
C GLY A 94 0.62 8.32 -28.67
N ALA A 95 -0.57 8.51 -28.09
CA ALA A 95 -0.73 9.11 -26.77
C ALA A 95 0.06 8.37 -25.68
N VAL A 96 -0.03 7.04 -25.61
CA VAL A 96 0.70 6.23 -24.63
C VAL A 96 2.22 6.36 -24.82
N ARG A 97 2.72 6.26 -26.05
CA ARG A 97 4.16 6.37 -26.35
C ARG A 97 4.72 7.75 -26.01
N VAL A 98 3.98 8.81 -26.33
CA VAL A 98 4.36 10.20 -26.01
C VAL A 98 4.37 10.42 -24.49
N ALA A 99 3.36 9.91 -23.78
CA ALA A 99 3.31 9.99 -22.31
C ALA A 99 4.48 9.23 -21.66
N ALA A 100 4.78 8.03 -22.13
CA ALA A 100 5.92 7.24 -21.65
C ALA A 100 7.27 7.95 -21.86
N ALA A 101 7.46 8.56 -23.03
CA ALA A 101 8.67 9.36 -23.31
C ALA A 101 8.81 10.56 -22.36
N ALA A 102 7.70 11.26 -22.08
CA ALA A 102 7.69 12.40 -21.16
C ALA A 102 8.00 11.99 -19.71
N VAL A 103 7.37 10.91 -19.22
CA VAL A 103 7.62 10.37 -17.88
C VAL A 103 9.08 9.90 -17.75
N SER A 104 9.63 9.26 -18.78
CA SER A 104 11.04 8.85 -18.83
C SER A 104 11.99 10.05 -18.79
N ALA A 105 11.67 11.15 -19.49
CA ALA A 105 12.46 12.37 -19.45
C ALA A 105 12.46 13.05 -18.06
N VAL A 106 11.33 13.03 -17.33
CA VAL A 106 11.28 13.50 -15.93
C VAL A 106 12.15 12.65 -15.02
N ARG A 107 12.12 11.33 -15.19
CA ARG A 107 13.00 10.41 -14.45
C ARG A 107 14.47 10.69 -14.71
N ALA A 108 14.87 10.76 -15.98
CA ALA A 108 16.26 10.96 -16.38
C ALA A 108 16.87 12.28 -15.91
N SER A 109 16.02 13.30 -15.71
CA SER A 109 16.45 14.63 -15.25
C SER A 109 16.41 14.81 -13.73
N ASN A 110 16.06 13.79 -12.93
CA ASN A 110 15.81 13.97 -11.49
C ASN A 110 14.71 15.03 -11.19
N GLY A 111 13.72 15.17 -12.07
CA GLY A 111 12.69 16.22 -11.97
C GLY A 111 11.89 16.21 -10.66
N VAL A 112 11.79 15.05 -9.99
CA VAL A 112 11.14 14.90 -8.68
C VAL A 112 11.74 15.82 -7.62
N GLN A 113 13.07 16.00 -7.59
CA GLN A 113 13.75 16.81 -6.58
C GLN A 113 13.73 18.30 -6.93
N SER A 114 13.88 18.64 -8.22
CA SER A 114 14.02 20.03 -8.65
C SER A 114 12.71 20.74 -8.97
N ALA A 115 11.66 19.99 -9.33
CA ALA A 115 10.34 20.52 -9.67
C ALA A 115 9.22 19.56 -9.24
N PRO A 116 9.02 19.36 -7.92
CA PRO A 116 8.08 18.37 -7.40
C PRO A 116 6.64 18.62 -7.85
N ALA A 117 6.16 19.86 -7.80
CA ALA A 117 4.78 20.19 -8.20
C ALA A 117 4.51 19.96 -9.70
N THR A 118 5.48 20.27 -10.57
CA THR A 118 5.36 20.00 -12.00
C THR A 118 5.41 18.51 -12.29
N THR A 119 6.29 17.78 -11.60
CA THR A 119 6.37 16.32 -11.70
C THR A 119 5.07 15.66 -11.26
N GLU A 120 4.45 16.14 -10.18
CA GLU A 120 3.13 15.69 -9.72
C GLU A 120 2.08 15.86 -10.83
N SER A 121 2.02 17.04 -11.46
CA SER A 121 1.12 17.29 -12.60
C SER A 121 1.36 16.32 -13.77
N VAL A 122 2.61 16.08 -14.15
CA VAL A 122 2.99 15.12 -15.20
C VAL A 122 2.45 13.73 -14.88
N LEU A 123 2.68 13.26 -13.65
CA LEU A 123 2.31 11.90 -13.23
C LEU A 123 0.79 11.74 -13.14
N VAL A 124 0.05 12.75 -12.64
CA VAL A 124 -1.41 12.74 -12.61
C VAL A 124 -1.99 12.69 -14.03
N LYS A 125 -1.44 13.47 -14.97
CA LYS A 125 -1.89 13.42 -16.37
C LYS A 125 -1.54 12.08 -17.03
N ALA A 126 -0.34 11.55 -16.79
CA ALA A 126 0.05 10.24 -17.29
C ALA A 126 -0.86 9.12 -16.74
N ALA A 127 -1.27 9.25 -15.48
CA ALA A 127 -2.20 8.31 -14.85
C ALA A 127 -3.59 8.33 -15.50
N ARG A 128 -4.10 9.51 -15.85
CA ARG A 128 -5.35 9.62 -16.63
C ARG A 128 -5.23 8.93 -18.01
N ILE A 129 -4.07 9.01 -18.65
CA ILE A 129 -3.85 8.34 -19.95
C ILE A 129 -3.86 6.82 -19.77
N PHE A 130 -3.09 6.27 -18.83
CA PHE A 130 -3.02 4.81 -18.70
C PHE A 130 -4.30 4.17 -18.16
N VAL A 131 -5.12 4.91 -17.41
CA VAL A 131 -6.44 4.45 -16.92
C VAL A 131 -7.51 4.48 -18.03
N SER A 132 -7.26 5.19 -19.13
CA SER A 132 -8.25 5.29 -20.21
C SER A 132 -8.46 3.93 -20.88
N PRO A 133 -9.73 3.49 -21.03
CA PRO A 133 -10.04 2.26 -21.75
C PRO A 133 -9.47 2.23 -23.18
N ALA A 134 -9.39 3.39 -23.84
CA ALA A 134 -8.83 3.50 -25.19
C ALA A 134 -7.32 3.21 -25.21
N ALA A 135 -6.56 3.63 -24.19
CA ALA A 135 -5.13 3.34 -24.08
C ALA A 135 -4.91 1.85 -23.83
N VAL A 136 -5.62 1.29 -22.84
CA VAL A 136 -5.54 -0.13 -22.47
C VAL A 136 -5.90 -1.04 -23.65
N ALA A 137 -6.98 -0.72 -24.38
CA ALA A 137 -7.40 -1.50 -25.54
C ALA A 137 -6.42 -1.40 -26.72
N ALA A 138 -5.82 -0.23 -26.94
CA ALA A 138 -4.97 -0.01 -28.10
C ALA A 138 -3.52 -0.52 -27.94
N GLN A 139 -2.97 -0.45 -26.72
CA GLN A 139 -1.60 -0.87 -26.38
C GLN A 139 -1.52 -1.32 -24.90
N PRO A 140 -2.01 -2.52 -24.54
CA PRO A 140 -2.04 -2.97 -23.15
C PRO A 140 -0.64 -3.05 -22.52
N GLU A 141 0.36 -3.53 -23.25
CA GLU A 141 1.72 -3.69 -22.74
C GLU A 141 2.42 -2.35 -22.47
N GLU A 142 2.38 -1.42 -23.43
CA GLU A 142 2.97 -0.09 -23.24
C GLU A 142 2.22 0.72 -22.18
N THR A 143 0.90 0.54 -22.08
CA THR A 143 0.08 1.16 -21.03
C THR A 143 0.48 0.63 -19.65
N ALA A 144 0.71 -0.67 -19.51
CA ALA A 144 1.21 -1.28 -18.28
C ALA A 144 2.61 -0.76 -17.90
N ARG A 145 3.53 -0.69 -18.87
CA ARG A 145 4.88 -0.13 -18.65
C ARG A 145 4.82 1.34 -18.22
N LEU A 146 3.94 2.14 -18.84
CA LEU A 146 3.68 3.51 -18.44
C LEU A 146 3.14 3.56 -17.00
N ALA A 147 2.21 2.68 -16.62
CA ALA A 147 1.68 2.61 -15.26
C ALA A 147 2.79 2.28 -14.24
N VAL A 148 3.60 1.24 -14.47
CA VAL A 148 4.74 0.88 -13.60
C VAL A 148 5.73 2.05 -13.48
N SER A 149 6.06 2.71 -14.60
CA SER A 149 6.96 3.85 -14.60
C SER A 149 6.42 5.05 -13.82
N THR A 150 5.12 5.31 -13.93
CA THR A 150 4.44 6.42 -13.25
C THR A 150 4.34 6.13 -11.75
N VAL A 151 3.97 4.90 -11.37
CA VAL A 151 3.87 4.47 -9.96
C VAL A 151 5.23 4.53 -9.27
N SER A 152 6.28 3.98 -9.88
CA SER A 152 7.63 4.02 -9.29
C SER A 152 8.15 5.44 -9.05
N LEU A 153 7.81 6.41 -9.91
CA LEU A 153 8.12 7.83 -9.67
C LEU A 153 7.22 8.46 -8.61
N ALA A 154 5.97 8.01 -8.49
CA ALA A 154 5.02 8.53 -7.51
C ALA A 154 5.47 8.28 -6.06
N GLY A 155 6.23 7.20 -5.81
CA GLY A 155 6.87 6.97 -4.51
C GLY A 155 7.98 7.98 -4.15
N GLY A 156 8.44 8.81 -5.08
CA GLY A 156 9.38 9.89 -4.79
C GLY A 156 8.72 11.22 -4.41
N LEU A 157 7.38 11.31 -4.50
CA LEU A 157 6.66 12.56 -4.28
C LEU A 157 6.53 12.88 -2.79
N ALA A 158 6.59 14.17 -2.46
CA ALA A 158 6.25 14.65 -1.12
C ALA A 158 4.74 14.54 -0.81
N ASN A 159 3.90 14.47 -1.85
CA ASN A 159 2.45 14.40 -1.74
C ASN A 159 1.97 12.95 -1.68
N SER A 160 1.81 12.43 -0.47
CA SER A 160 1.38 11.05 -0.20
C SER A 160 -0.02 10.73 -0.76
N ALA A 161 -0.94 11.68 -0.76
CA ALA A 161 -2.30 11.48 -1.29
C ALA A 161 -2.28 11.23 -2.81
N VAL A 162 -1.42 11.94 -3.54
CA VAL A 162 -1.26 11.75 -4.99
C VAL A 162 -0.57 10.43 -5.28
N GLY A 163 0.48 10.08 -4.53
CA GLY A 163 1.13 8.77 -4.62
C GLY A 163 0.15 7.60 -4.47
N ALA A 164 -0.71 7.68 -3.44
CA ALA A 164 -1.75 6.68 -3.20
C ALA A 164 -2.81 6.63 -4.31
N THR A 165 -3.22 7.79 -4.85
CA THR A 165 -4.19 7.88 -5.96
C THR A 165 -3.64 7.24 -7.23
N ILE A 166 -2.38 7.50 -7.58
CA ILE A 166 -1.71 6.91 -8.74
C ILE A 166 -1.59 5.39 -8.57
N ALA A 167 -1.20 4.92 -7.38
CA ALA A 167 -1.13 3.50 -7.07
C ALA A 167 -2.52 2.82 -7.19
N GLN A 168 -3.58 3.47 -6.72
CA GLN A 168 -4.96 2.99 -6.84
C GLN A 168 -5.43 2.88 -8.29
N GLN A 169 -5.12 3.89 -9.10
CA GLN A 169 -5.39 3.89 -10.54
C GLN A 169 -4.64 2.76 -11.25
N ALA A 170 -3.37 2.54 -10.89
CA ALA A 170 -2.55 1.50 -11.49
C ALA A 170 -3.07 0.09 -11.18
N VAL A 171 -3.45 -0.22 -9.93
CA VAL A 171 -4.05 -1.54 -9.62
C VAL A 171 -5.41 -1.75 -10.29
N GLY A 172 -6.14 -0.67 -10.59
CA GLY A 172 -7.35 -0.74 -11.41
C GLY A 172 -7.06 -1.24 -12.83
N VAL A 173 -6.00 -0.70 -13.46
CA VAL A 173 -5.53 -1.19 -14.78
C VAL A 173 -5.00 -2.62 -14.69
N ALA A 174 -4.23 -2.93 -13.64
CA ALA A 174 -3.74 -4.29 -13.40
C ALA A 174 -4.89 -5.32 -13.37
N ALA A 175 -5.98 -5.00 -12.67
CA ALA A 175 -7.17 -5.84 -12.63
C ALA A 175 -7.85 -5.99 -14.00
N GLN A 176 -7.87 -4.93 -14.83
CA GLN A 176 -8.45 -4.97 -16.18
C GLN A 176 -7.63 -5.87 -17.12
N ILE A 177 -6.31 -5.83 -17.03
CA ILE A 177 -5.42 -6.63 -17.90
C ILE A 177 -5.12 -8.02 -17.34
N LEU A 178 -5.56 -8.35 -16.13
CA LEU A 178 -5.25 -9.62 -15.45
C LEU A 178 -5.48 -10.86 -16.33
N ARG A 179 -6.61 -10.91 -17.04
CA ARG A 179 -6.96 -12.05 -17.89
C ARG A 179 -6.16 -12.13 -19.17
N SER A 180 -5.74 -10.99 -19.73
CA SER A 180 -5.02 -10.95 -21.01
C SER A 180 -3.50 -10.97 -20.82
N ASN A 181 -3.00 -10.44 -19.71
CA ASN A 181 -1.58 -10.38 -19.38
C ASN A 181 -1.37 -10.44 -17.86
N PRO A 182 -1.45 -11.64 -17.25
CA PRO A 182 -1.30 -11.82 -15.80
C PRO A 182 0.10 -11.41 -15.30
N ALA A 183 1.16 -11.59 -16.11
CA ALA A 183 2.52 -11.17 -15.76
C ALA A 183 2.61 -9.65 -15.51
N LEU A 184 2.10 -8.85 -16.45
CA LEU A 184 2.10 -7.39 -16.31
C LEU A 184 1.15 -6.92 -15.20
N ALA A 185 0.02 -7.60 -15.01
CA ALA A 185 -0.90 -7.28 -13.91
C ALA A 185 -0.21 -7.38 -12.55
N ILE A 186 0.55 -8.46 -12.30
CA ILE A 186 1.26 -8.61 -11.03
C ILE A 186 2.46 -7.66 -10.90
N GLU A 187 3.12 -7.30 -12.01
CA GLU A 187 4.18 -6.27 -12.02
C GLU A 187 3.65 -4.91 -11.57
N ILE A 188 2.51 -4.47 -12.12
CA ILE A 188 1.85 -3.23 -11.70
C ILE A 188 1.43 -3.30 -10.23
N ALA A 189 0.83 -4.42 -9.81
CA ALA A 189 0.39 -4.60 -8.43
C ALA A 189 1.56 -4.55 -7.43
N GLY A 190 2.66 -5.24 -7.73
CA GLY A 190 3.87 -5.21 -6.90
C GLY A 190 4.49 -3.82 -6.81
N ALA A 191 4.55 -3.09 -7.93
CA ALA A 191 5.02 -1.70 -7.94
C ALA A 191 4.12 -0.79 -7.10
N ALA A 192 2.79 -0.94 -7.19
CA ALA A 192 1.83 -0.18 -6.41
C ALA A 192 1.96 -0.46 -4.90
N VAL A 193 2.11 -1.74 -4.50
CA VAL A 193 2.33 -2.14 -3.11
C VAL A 193 3.64 -1.56 -2.55
N THR A 194 4.70 -1.52 -3.35
CA THR A 194 5.97 -0.91 -2.95
C THR A 194 5.79 0.58 -2.60
N VAL A 195 5.00 1.31 -3.39
CA VAL A 195 4.72 2.74 -3.16
C VAL A 195 3.89 2.94 -1.89
N ILE A 196 2.76 2.23 -1.74
CA ILE A 196 1.94 2.36 -0.52
C ILE A 196 2.63 1.77 0.73
N GLY A 197 3.71 1.02 0.56
CA GLY A 197 4.60 0.54 1.62
C GLY A 197 5.37 1.65 2.32
N GLN A 198 5.41 2.86 1.74
CA GLN A 198 6.10 3.99 2.30
C GLN A 198 5.36 4.56 3.53
N PRO A 199 6.05 4.82 4.65
CA PRO A 199 5.41 5.31 5.88
C PRO A 199 4.59 6.59 5.67
N GLY A 200 5.06 7.53 4.84
CA GLY A 200 4.36 8.78 4.56
C GLY A 200 3.01 8.59 3.84
N ILE A 201 2.90 7.54 3.01
CA ILE A 201 1.63 7.18 2.36
C ILE A 201 0.70 6.47 3.36
N GLN A 202 1.22 5.57 4.17
CA GLN A 202 0.42 4.86 5.18
C GLN A 202 -0.20 5.83 6.20
N SER A 203 0.52 6.87 6.61
CA SER A 203 -0.03 7.89 7.52
C SER A 203 -0.91 8.93 6.82
N GLY A 204 -0.61 9.29 5.56
CA GLY A 204 -1.30 10.36 4.85
C GLY A 204 -2.56 9.92 4.09
N ALA A 205 -2.63 8.66 3.67
CA ALA A 205 -3.71 8.09 2.86
C ALA A 205 -3.98 6.61 3.22
N PRO A 206 -4.28 6.27 4.49
CA PRO A 206 -4.39 4.89 4.95
C PRO A 206 -5.49 4.09 4.24
N ALA A 207 -6.63 4.70 3.96
CA ALA A 207 -7.74 4.02 3.27
C ALA A 207 -7.38 3.64 1.82
N GLN A 208 -6.69 4.53 1.10
CA GLN A 208 -6.20 4.28 -0.25
C GLN A 208 -5.09 3.22 -0.26
N ALA A 209 -4.16 3.29 0.70
CA ALA A 209 -3.13 2.26 0.89
C ALA A 209 -3.77 0.87 1.09
N LEU A 210 -4.77 0.78 1.97
CA LEU A 210 -5.50 -0.48 2.19
C LEU A 210 -6.23 -0.96 0.92
N SER A 211 -6.91 -0.06 0.19
CA SER A 211 -7.61 -0.40 -1.05
C SER A 211 -6.66 -0.97 -2.11
N VAL A 212 -5.47 -0.36 -2.27
CA VAL A 212 -4.42 -0.84 -3.16
C VAL A 212 -3.88 -2.19 -2.72
N ALA A 213 -3.57 -2.37 -1.43
CA ALA A 213 -3.06 -3.63 -0.88
C ALA A 213 -4.07 -4.78 -1.07
N ALA A 214 -5.37 -4.53 -0.82
CA ALA A 214 -6.43 -5.52 -1.02
C ALA A 214 -6.65 -5.87 -2.50
N ALA A 215 -6.53 -4.90 -3.41
CA ALA A 215 -6.56 -5.17 -4.84
C ALA A 215 -5.35 -6.02 -5.29
N ALA A 216 -4.14 -5.66 -4.82
CA ALA A 216 -2.92 -6.38 -5.14
C ALA A 216 -2.93 -7.82 -4.59
N ALA A 217 -3.44 -8.04 -3.37
CA ALA A 217 -3.63 -9.39 -2.83
C ALA A 217 -4.55 -10.26 -3.70
N ARG A 218 -5.66 -9.70 -4.19
CA ARG A 218 -6.57 -10.43 -5.11
C ARG A 218 -5.92 -10.77 -6.46
N ILE A 219 -5.04 -9.90 -6.96
CA ILE A 219 -4.25 -10.18 -8.17
C ILE A 219 -3.20 -11.27 -7.89
N ALA A 220 -2.49 -11.17 -6.77
CA ALA A 220 -1.42 -12.12 -6.41
C ALA A 220 -1.93 -13.54 -6.19
N VAL A 221 -3.14 -13.71 -5.65
CA VAL A 221 -3.74 -15.04 -5.40
C VAL A 221 -4.38 -15.64 -6.66
N ALA A 222 -4.50 -14.89 -7.77
CA ALA A 222 -5.11 -15.40 -8.99
C ALA A 222 -4.29 -16.58 -9.56
N PRO A 223 -4.92 -17.72 -9.91
CA PRO A 223 -4.20 -18.90 -10.39
C PRO A 223 -3.32 -18.62 -11.62
N GLU A 224 -3.81 -17.82 -12.57
CA GLU A 224 -3.07 -17.41 -13.76
C GLU A 224 -1.83 -16.57 -13.44
N VAL A 225 -1.85 -15.77 -12.37
CA VAL A 225 -0.70 -15.00 -11.90
C VAL A 225 0.33 -15.92 -11.26
N ILE A 226 -0.12 -16.83 -10.39
CA ILE A 226 0.77 -17.80 -9.73
C ILE A 226 1.43 -18.72 -10.76
N ALA A 227 0.71 -19.12 -11.81
CA ALA A 227 1.25 -19.97 -12.87
C ALA A 227 2.35 -19.27 -13.68
N VAL A 228 2.20 -17.97 -13.95
CA VAL A 228 3.09 -17.20 -14.82
C VAL A 228 4.24 -16.53 -14.05
N SER A 229 4.01 -16.12 -12.80
CA SER A 229 4.97 -15.33 -12.01
C SER A 229 4.89 -15.65 -10.51
N PRO A 230 5.16 -16.91 -10.10
CA PRO A 230 5.02 -17.34 -8.71
C PRO A 230 5.93 -16.58 -7.75
N ARG A 231 7.14 -16.19 -8.21
CA ARG A 231 8.08 -15.40 -7.42
C ARG A 231 7.50 -14.04 -7.03
N LEU A 232 7.02 -13.29 -8.02
CA LEU A 232 6.51 -11.94 -7.80
C LEU A 232 5.17 -11.96 -7.04
N ALA A 233 4.35 -13.00 -7.25
CA ALA A 233 3.15 -13.22 -6.44
C ALA A 233 3.49 -13.39 -4.95
N GLY A 234 4.48 -14.22 -4.63
CA GLY A 234 4.97 -14.42 -3.25
C GLY A 234 5.57 -13.16 -2.62
N GLU A 235 6.42 -12.43 -3.35
CA GLU A 235 7.00 -11.16 -2.89
C GLU A 235 5.92 -10.08 -2.64
N THR A 236 4.91 -10.01 -3.52
CA THR A 236 3.76 -9.12 -3.38
C THR A 236 2.93 -9.49 -2.17
N ALA A 237 2.65 -10.78 -1.95
CA ALA A 237 1.90 -11.26 -0.78
C ALA A 237 2.58 -10.86 0.54
N VAL A 238 3.89 -11.08 0.67
CA VAL A 238 4.67 -10.65 1.87
C VAL A 238 4.53 -9.13 2.09
N SER A 239 4.64 -8.35 1.02
CA SER A 239 4.55 -6.89 1.09
C SER A 239 3.15 -6.42 1.47
N VAL A 240 2.10 -7.04 0.91
CA VAL A 240 0.71 -6.76 1.27
C VAL A 240 0.48 -7.03 2.75
N THR A 241 0.87 -8.20 3.27
CA THR A 241 0.69 -8.55 4.69
C THR A 241 1.32 -7.49 5.59
N ARG A 242 2.55 -7.05 5.30
CA ARG A 242 3.22 -5.99 6.08
C ARG A 242 2.45 -4.67 6.07
N VAL A 243 1.94 -4.25 4.92
CA VAL A 243 1.18 -2.99 4.79
C VAL A 243 -0.13 -3.07 5.57
N VAL A 244 -0.90 -4.14 5.40
CA VAL A 244 -2.23 -4.24 6.02
C VAL A 244 -2.17 -4.57 7.52
N SER A 245 -1.04 -5.09 8.03
CA SER A 245 -0.79 -5.23 9.48
C SER A 245 -0.39 -3.93 10.17
N ASN A 246 -0.16 -2.83 9.44
CA ASN A 246 0.09 -1.52 10.04
C ASN A 246 -1.18 -1.01 10.76
N PRO A 247 -1.13 -0.60 12.05
CA PRO A 247 -2.32 -0.17 12.79
C PRO A 247 -3.13 0.95 12.13
N VAL A 248 -2.49 1.93 11.49
CA VAL A 248 -3.17 3.06 10.86
C VAL A 248 -3.90 2.62 9.59
N VAL A 249 -3.26 1.75 8.79
CA VAL A 249 -3.86 1.19 7.56
C VAL A 249 -4.98 0.21 7.91
N TYR A 250 -4.72 -0.69 8.86
CA TYR A 250 -5.69 -1.66 9.36
C TYR A 250 -6.96 -0.99 9.88
N ALA A 251 -6.80 0.08 10.67
CA ALA A 251 -7.93 0.80 11.25
C ALA A 251 -8.84 1.49 10.22
N ALA A 252 -8.36 1.71 9.00
CA ALA A 252 -9.20 2.28 7.94
C ALA A 252 -10.35 1.34 7.53
N ASN A 253 -10.09 0.03 7.47
CA ASN A 253 -11.12 -1.00 7.24
C ASN A 253 -10.60 -2.39 7.68
N PRO A 254 -10.83 -2.80 8.94
CA PRO A 254 -10.33 -4.07 9.48
C PRO A 254 -10.75 -5.31 8.67
N ALA A 255 -11.99 -5.35 8.17
CA ALA A 255 -12.49 -6.49 7.39
C ALA A 255 -11.74 -6.64 6.06
N ALA A 256 -11.50 -5.53 5.35
CA ALA A 256 -10.72 -5.55 4.11
C ALA A 256 -9.25 -5.93 4.37
N ALA A 257 -8.67 -5.50 5.51
CA ALA A 257 -7.31 -5.86 5.90
C ALA A 257 -7.18 -7.37 6.16
N ILE A 258 -8.12 -7.97 6.91
CA ILE A 258 -8.17 -9.41 7.14
C ILE A 258 -8.33 -10.18 5.82
N GLY A 259 -9.21 -9.75 4.93
CA GLY A 259 -9.35 -10.38 3.61
C GLY A 259 -8.08 -10.27 2.74
N ALA A 260 -7.32 -9.17 2.85
CA ALA A 260 -6.03 -9.04 2.16
C ALA A 260 -4.95 -9.96 2.78
N MET A 261 -4.94 -10.10 4.11
CA MET A 261 -4.07 -11.04 4.83
C MET A 261 -4.35 -12.49 4.43
N ASP A 262 -5.62 -12.88 4.35
CA ASP A 262 -6.05 -14.22 3.94
C ASP A 262 -5.61 -14.55 2.50
N ASN A 263 -5.89 -13.66 1.54
CA ASN A 263 -5.44 -13.82 0.16
C ASN A 263 -3.90 -13.92 0.04
N ALA A 264 -3.16 -13.12 0.83
CA ALA A 264 -1.70 -13.19 0.87
C ALA A 264 -1.21 -14.54 1.41
N TYR A 265 -1.85 -15.07 2.46
CA TYR A 265 -1.54 -16.40 2.99
C TYR A 265 -1.82 -17.51 1.97
N ASN A 266 -3.02 -17.49 1.36
CA ASN A 266 -3.41 -18.42 0.30
C ASN A 266 -2.46 -18.39 -0.91
N THR A 267 -1.87 -17.23 -1.22
CA THR A 267 -0.83 -17.10 -2.24
C THR A 267 0.44 -17.86 -1.86
N VAL A 268 0.96 -17.66 -0.64
CA VAL A 268 2.27 -18.22 -0.22
C VAL A 268 2.21 -19.70 0.16
N ILE A 269 1.03 -20.27 0.42
CA ILE A 269 0.89 -21.72 0.61
C ILE A 269 0.82 -22.48 -0.72
N SER A 270 0.69 -21.80 -1.86
CA SER A 270 0.73 -22.45 -3.18
C SER A 270 2.08 -23.16 -3.42
N PRO A 271 2.10 -24.43 -3.87
CA PRO A 271 3.36 -25.16 -4.12
C PRO A 271 4.31 -24.44 -5.07
N SER A 272 3.79 -23.81 -6.12
CA SER A 272 4.60 -23.05 -7.09
C SER A 272 5.28 -21.84 -6.44
N VAL A 273 4.58 -21.15 -5.54
CA VAL A 273 5.13 -20.01 -4.80
C VAL A 273 6.14 -20.47 -3.76
N GLN A 274 5.87 -21.56 -3.04
CA GLN A 274 6.83 -22.14 -2.09
C GLN A 274 8.14 -22.56 -2.77
N ALA A 275 8.06 -23.16 -3.96
CA ALA A 275 9.23 -23.54 -4.74
C ALA A 275 10.02 -22.31 -5.23
N ALA A 276 9.32 -21.24 -5.65
CA ALA A 276 9.95 -20.02 -6.17
C ALA A 276 10.49 -19.09 -5.08
N VAL A 277 9.84 -19.02 -3.91
CA VAL A 277 10.18 -18.14 -2.78
C VAL A 277 10.01 -18.90 -1.45
N PRO A 278 10.98 -19.75 -1.07
CA PRO A 278 10.85 -20.63 0.10
C PRO A 278 10.61 -19.88 1.43
N SER A 279 11.06 -18.62 1.54
CA SER A 279 10.90 -17.80 2.74
C SER A 279 9.56 -17.06 2.83
N ALA A 280 8.76 -17.02 1.76
CA ALA A 280 7.55 -16.20 1.73
C ALA A 280 6.51 -16.65 2.77
N ARG A 281 6.28 -17.96 2.89
CA ARG A 281 5.35 -18.53 3.89
C ARG A 281 5.75 -18.16 5.32
N ALA A 282 7.00 -18.39 5.69
CA ALA A 282 7.50 -18.07 7.03
C ALA A 282 7.34 -16.58 7.36
N ASN A 283 7.62 -15.70 6.39
CA ASN A 283 7.46 -14.25 6.56
C ASN A 283 6.00 -13.83 6.76
N VAL A 284 5.07 -14.38 5.97
CA VAL A 284 3.63 -14.09 6.12
C VAL A 284 3.13 -14.61 7.46
N VAL A 285 3.41 -15.87 7.81
CA VAL A 285 3.00 -16.47 9.10
C VAL A 285 3.54 -15.68 10.29
N SER A 286 4.82 -15.29 10.27
CA SER A 286 5.39 -14.46 11.34
C SER A 286 4.70 -13.11 11.46
N THR A 287 4.35 -12.47 10.33
CA THR A 287 3.67 -11.18 10.33
C THR A 287 2.24 -11.31 10.82
N LEU A 288 1.54 -12.37 10.42
CA LEU A 288 0.19 -12.69 10.90
C LEU A 288 0.18 -12.95 12.41
N ASN A 289 1.08 -13.79 12.93
CA ASN A 289 1.19 -14.02 14.38
C ASN A 289 1.42 -12.72 15.16
N ALA A 290 2.32 -11.85 14.68
CA ALA A 290 2.54 -10.55 15.29
C ALA A 290 1.29 -9.65 15.25
N ALA A 291 0.55 -9.65 14.13
CA ALA A 291 -0.69 -8.91 13.99
C ALA A 291 -1.81 -9.48 14.89
N GLY A 292 -1.93 -10.79 15.03
CA GLY A 292 -2.91 -11.47 15.89
C GLY A 292 -2.71 -11.15 17.37
N ALA A 293 -1.44 -11.04 17.80
CA ALA A 293 -1.06 -10.65 19.15
C ALA A 293 -1.05 -9.12 19.40
N SER A 294 -1.30 -8.31 18.37
CA SER A 294 -1.21 -6.85 18.49
C SER A 294 -2.40 -6.26 19.24
N GLY A 295 -2.13 -5.72 20.44
CA GLY A 295 -3.15 -5.05 21.25
C GLY A 295 -3.80 -3.86 20.55
N SER A 296 -3.06 -3.10 19.73
CA SER A 296 -3.64 -1.97 18.99
C SER A 296 -4.64 -2.43 17.92
N LEU A 297 -4.36 -3.54 17.23
CA LEU A 297 -5.30 -4.09 16.25
C LEU A 297 -6.52 -4.69 16.95
N GLN A 298 -6.34 -5.34 18.11
CA GLN A 298 -7.43 -5.89 18.92
C GLN A 298 -8.36 -4.80 19.45
N LEU A 299 -7.85 -3.61 19.80
CA LEU A 299 -8.70 -2.47 20.19
C LEU A 299 -9.60 -2.00 19.04
N THR A 300 -9.10 -2.04 17.80
CA THR A 300 -9.90 -1.66 16.62
C THR A 300 -10.83 -2.78 16.17
N ASN A 301 -10.40 -4.04 16.32
CA ASN A 301 -11.16 -5.22 15.96
C ASN A 301 -10.94 -6.32 17.01
N PRO A 302 -11.85 -6.49 17.98
CA PRO A 302 -11.74 -7.51 19.02
C PRO A 302 -11.66 -8.95 18.47
N ALA A 303 -12.16 -9.20 17.25
CA ALA A 303 -12.11 -10.50 16.59
C ALA A 303 -10.79 -10.75 15.83
N ASN A 304 -9.85 -9.81 15.82
CA ASN A 304 -8.61 -9.89 15.03
C ASN A 304 -7.78 -11.15 15.33
N GLY A 305 -7.57 -11.48 16.61
CA GLY A 305 -6.83 -12.68 17.02
C GLY A 305 -7.46 -13.97 16.47
N PRO A 306 -8.75 -14.24 16.78
CA PRO A 306 -9.47 -15.40 16.23
C PRO A 306 -9.49 -15.47 14.70
N GLN A 307 -9.69 -14.34 14.00
CA GLN A 307 -9.70 -14.30 12.54
C GLN A 307 -8.33 -14.64 11.93
N ILE A 308 -7.24 -14.14 12.51
CA ILE A 308 -5.89 -14.48 12.06
C ILE A 308 -5.56 -15.94 12.35
N ALA A 309 -5.99 -16.46 13.51
CA ALA A 309 -5.82 -17.87 13.82
C ALA A 309 -6.54 -18.74 12.76
N GLU A 310 -7.77 -18.39 12.37
CA GLU A 310 -8.52 -19.08 11.32
C GLU A 310 -7.76 -19.11 9.98
N ILE A 311 -7.18 -17.99 9.55
CA ILE A 311 -6.34 -17.92 8.34
C ILE A 311 -5.19 -18.94 8.41
N LEU A 312 -4.47 -19.00 9.54
CA LEU A 312 -3.34 -19.91 9.71
C LEU A 312 -3.78 -21.38 9.71
N TYR A 313 -4.90 -21.70 10.37
CA TYR A 313 -5.47 -23.05 10.43
C TYR A 313 -5.85 -23.61 9.07
N GLN A 314 -6.37 -22.80 8.14
CA GLN A 314 -6.75 -23.24 6.79
C GLN A 314 -5.57 -23.85 6.00
N GLY A 315 -4.33 -23.46 6.32
CA GLY A 315 -3.12 -24.01 5.70
C GLY A 315 -2.56 -25.28 6.36
N GLY A 316 -3.23 -25.82 7.39
CA GLY A 316 -2.74 -26.95 8.17
C GLY A 316 -1.60 -26.60 9.15
N ASP A 317 -1.19 -25.34 9.22
CA ASP A 317 -0.26 -24.83 10.23
C ASP A 317 -1.05 -24.52 11.48
N VAL A 318 -1.21 -25.50 12.37
CA VAL A 318 -1.74 -25.26 13.72
C VAL A 318 -0.66 -24.50 14.50
N PRO A 319 -0.84 -23.21 14.84
CA PRO A 319 0.01 -22.62 15.86
C PRO A 319 -0.30 -23.40 17.14
N SER A 320 0.72 -23.91 17.83
CA SER A 320 0.56 -24.38 19.20
C SER A 320 0.23 -23.17 20.07
N PHE A 321 -1.01 -22.70 20.01
CA PHE A 321 -1.60 -21.92 21.09
C PHE A 321 -1.60 -22.87 22.27
N ASP A 322 -0.71 -22.64 23.22
CA ASP A 322 -0.81 -23.27 24.53
C ASP A 322 -2.08 -22.69 25.18
N PRO A 323 -3.19 -23.44 25.23
CA PRO A 323 -4.44 -22.92 25.77
C PRO A 323 -4.38 -22.77 27.30
N ASP A 324 -3.27 -23.14 27.95
CA ASP A 324 -3.13 -23.15 29.40
C ASP A 324 -2.66 -21.81 30.01
N LEU A 325 -2.49 -20.76 29.18
CA LEU A 325 -2.40 -19.38 29.70
C LEU A 325 -3.79 -18.79 29.92
N GLY A 326 -4.52 -19.39 30.87
CA GLY A 326 -5.75 -18.82 31.39
C GLY A 326 -5.55 -17.43 32.03
N PRO A 327 -6.62 -16.72 32.38
CA PRO A 327 -6.58 -15.37 32.98
C PRO A 327 -5.88 -15.26 34.34
N GLN A 328 -5.32 -16.36 34.88
CA GLN A 328 -4.77 -16.46 36.22
C GLN A 328 -3.24 -16.33 36.28
N GLY A 329 -2.54 -16.21 35.15
CA GLY A 329 -1.08 -16.14 35.07
C GLY A 329 -0.45 -14.75 35.29
N ARG A 330 -1.13 -13.80 35.95
CA ARG A 330 -0.53 -12.54 36.42
C ARG A 330 -0.50 -12.49 37.95
N ASP A 331 0.14 -13.47 38.57
CA ASP A 331 0.57 -13.34 39.97
C ASP A 331 2.07 -13.68 40.06
N PHE A 332 2.90 -12.69 39.75
CA PHE A 332 4.32 -12.77 39.99
C PHE A 332 4.59 -12.56 41.48
N GLY A 333 4.60 -13.67 42.22
CA GLY A 333 5.50 -13.87 43.35
C GLY A 333 4.99 -13.44 44.73
N GLN A 334 4.25 -14.33 45.39
CA GLN A 334 4.52 -14.65 46.80
C GLN A 334 4.35 -16.16 47.04
N THR A 335 5.49 -16.85 47.15
CA THR A 335 5.61 -18.17 47.74
C THR A 335 5.14 -18.14 49.19
N ARG A 336 3.91 -18.58 49.47
CA ARG A 336 3.52 -18.96 50.83
C ARG A 336 3.90 -20.44 51.05
N PRO A 337 4.65 -20.77 52.12
CA PRO A 337 4.93 -22.16 52.45
C PRO A 337 3.65 -22.87 52.88
N VAL A 338 3.49 -24.10 52.38
CA VAL A 338 2.46 -25.04 52.82
C VAL A 338 2.74 -25.39 54.29
N VAL A 339 1.87 -24.94 55.19
CA VAL A 339 1.85 -25.41 56.59
C VAL A 339 1.07 -26.71 56.60
N THR A 340 1.77 -27.83 56.68
CA THR A 340 1.19 -29.13 57.04
C THR A 340 0.86 -29.11 58.52
N ILE A 341 -0.40 -28.93 58.88
CA ILE A 341 -0.86 -29.12 60.26
C ILE A 341 -0.95 -30.63 60.49
N THR A 342 0.01 -31.18 61.22
CA THR A 342 -0.07 -32.53 61.79
C THR A 342 -0.87 -32.42 63.08
N GLU A 343 -2.10 -32.93 63.10
CA GLU A 343 -2.89 -33.13 64.33
C GLU A 343 -2.22 -34.22 65.18
N GLU A 344 -1.40 -33.83 66.15
CA GLU A 344 -0.98 -34.71 67.23
C GLU A 344 -2.09 -34.80 68.29
N ASN A 345 -2.58 -36.02 68.52
CA ASN A 345 -3.57 -36.37 69.53
C ASN A 345 -2.85 -36.84 70.82
N PRO A 346 -2.84 -36.07 71.93
CA PRO A 346 -2.08 -36.39 73.12
C PRO A 346 -2.99 -36.93 74.23
N LEU A 347 -3.49 -38.16 74.08
CA LEU A 347 -4.15 -38.88 75.18
C LEU A 347 -3.84 -40.37 75.06
N LEU A 348 -2.64 -40.81 75.45
CA LEU A 348 -2.35 -42.19 75.91
C LEU A 348 -0.84 -42.37 76.17
N ARG A 349 -0.45 -42.35 77.46
CA ARG A 349 0.71 -42.99 78.14
C ARG A 349 1.06 -42.09 79.33
N GLY A 350 0.77 -42.44 80.58
CA GLY A 350 1.02 -43.72 81.22
C GLY A 350 2.27 -43.55 82.08
N SER A 351 2.07 -43.05 83.30
CA SER A 351 3.10 -42.92 84.34
C SER A 351 3.29 -44.26 85.05
N ALA A 352 4.51 -44.80 84.97
CA ALA A 352 5.01 -45.82 85.88
C ALA A 352 6.40 -45.38 86.37
N ASN A 353 6.44 -44.89 87.61
CA ASN A 353 7.45 -45.14 88.66
C ASN A 353 7.11 -44.33 89.89
#